data_AF-A0A016TZI9-F1
#
_entry.id   AF-A0A016TZI9-F1
#
_cell.length_a   1.000
_cell.length_b   1.000
_cell.length_c   1.000
_cell.angle_alpha   90.00
_cell.angle_beta   90.00
_cell.angle_gamma   90.00
#
_symmetry.space_group_name_H-M   'P 1'
#
loop_
_entity.id
_entity.type
_entity.pdbx_description
1 polymer ?
#
loop_
_entity_poly.entity_id
_entity_poly.type
_entity_poly.pdbx_seq_one_letter_code
_entity_poly.pdbx_strand_id
1 'polypeptide(L)'
;MTAMATLPATAVVFLALCIDIVHATSNATTAAPTRPPWPKPNCGNPALTNGLRNLFLDTHNRFRGNVARGQTEVSAGWGIAPPATIMYRMKYDCNAESYAHQHAGSCNRNRLPPSAMPGYKENIHVLNTVQTTPAGAIQNALATWWSELARFGMRSNMMFYPSEANRGARSVMNWSKVTE
;
A
#
# COMPACT_ATOMS: atom_id res chain seq x y z
N MET A 1 18.46 1.05 67.13
CA MET A 1 18.33 -0.26 66.47
C MET A 1 16.87 -0.36 66.05
N THR A 2 16.43 -0.41 64.80
CA THR A 2 17.05 -0.65 63.49
C THR A 2 16.12 -0.01 62.43
N ALA A 3 16.67 0.34 61.28
CA ALA A 3 16.14 1.31 60.32
C ALA A 3 15.07 0.81 59.34
N MET A 4 14.36 1.78 58.73
CA MET A 4 13.57 1.69 57.49
C MET A 4 14.45 1.35 56.27
N ALA A 5 13.89 0.71 55.24
CA ALA A 5 14.16 1.02 53.81
C ALA A 5 13.24 0.25 52.85
N THR A 6 12.99 0.89 51.71
CA THR A 6 12.09 0.61 50.58
C THR A 6 12.67 -0.33 49.49
N LEU A 7 11.77 -0.89 48.65
CA LEU A 7 11.93 -1.70 47.41
C LEU A 7 13.01 -1.20 46.40
N PRO A 8 13.64 -2.02 45.51
CA PRO A 8 12.99 -2.56 44.27
C PRO A 8 13.59 -3.82 43.54
N ALA A 9 12.81 -4.35 42.57
CA ALA A 9 13.16 -5.02 41.29
C ALA A 9 13.94 -6.38 41.20
N THR A 10 13.70 -7.09 40.08
CA THR A 10 14.25 -8.39 39.56
C THR A 10 13.38 -9.62 39.91
N ALA A 11 13.12 -10.63 39.06
CA ALA A 11 13.64 -11.04 37.75
C ALA A 11 12.60 -11.89 36.96
N VAL A 12 12.87 -12.04 35.67
CA VAL A 12 12.22 -12.85 34.63
C VAL A 12 12.16 -14.34 34.98
N VAL A 13 11.04 -15.03 34.71
CA VAL A 13 11.00 -16.50 34.53
C VAL A 13 10.11 -16.86 33.34
N PHE A 14 10.76 -17.37 32.28
CA PHE A 14 10.16 -18.12 31.19
C PHE A 14 9.71 -19.49 31.71
N LEU A 15 8.52 -19.96 31.33
CA LEU A 15 8.19 -21.38 31.36
C LEU A 15 7.48 -21.78 30.06
N ALA A 16 8.24 -22.46 29.20
CA ALA A 16 7.71 -23.27 28.12
C ALA A 16 7.29 -24.63 28.69
N LEU A 17 6.13 -25.13 28.31
CA LEU A 17 5.76 -26.55 28.44
C LEU A 17 5.03 -26.98 27.18
N CYS A 18 5.63 -27.99 26.56
CA CYS A 18 5.27 -28.60 25.29
C CYS A 18 4.09 -29.57 25.47
N ILE A 19 3.15 -29.58 24.52
CA ILE A 19 2.25 -30.72 24.29
C ILE A 19 2.29 -31.00 22.79
N ASP A 20 2.86 -32.14 22.42
CA ASP A 20 2.88 -32.70 21.08
C ASP A 20 1.53 -33.39 20.79
N ILE A 21 0.74 -32.84 19.85
CA ILE A 21 -0.38 -33.54 19.22
C ILE A 21 -0.30 -33.30 17.70
N VAL A 22 0.21 -34.33 17.03
CA VAL A 22 0.03 -34.77 15.64
C VAL A 22 0.16 -33.72 14.52
N HIS A 23 1.24 -33.89 13.76
CA HIS A 23 1.49 -33.27 12.46
C HIS A 23 0.36 -33.59 11.45
N ALA A 24 -0.49 -32.62 11.19
CA ALA A 24 -1.10 -32.45 9.87
C ALA A 24 -0.30 -31.34 9.15
N THR A 25 0.82 -31.73 8.54
CA THR A 25 1.48 -30.88 7.55
C THR A 25 0.57 -30.79 6.34
N SER A 26 -0.30 -29.77 6.31
CA SER A 26 -0.87 -29.33 5.05
C SER A 26 0.30 -28.80 4.21
N ASN A 27 0.90 -29.69 3.41
CA ASN A 27 1.72 -29.35 2.26
C ASN A 27 0.83 -28.65 1.23
N ALA A 28 0.47 -27.41 1.52
CA ALA A 28 0.07 -26.45 0.52
C ALA A 28 1.36 -25.75 0.08
N THR A 29 2.16 -26.44 -0.73
CA THR A 29 3.21 -25.82 -1.52
C THR A 29 2.54 -24.90 -2.54
N THR A 30 2.14 -23.71 -2.11
CA THR A 30 1.92 -22.62 -3.04
C THR A 30 3.32 -22.21 -3.47
N ALA A 31 3.77 -22.70 -4.62
CA ALA A 31 5.04 -22.30 -5.21
C ALA A 31 5.11 -20.76 -5.19
N ALA A 32 6.06 -20.23 -4.43
CA ALA A 32 6.41 -18.82 -4.51
C ALA A 32 6.77 -18.52 -5.97
N PRO A 33 6.29 -17.40 -6.56
CA PRO A 33 6.52 -17.12 -7.96
C PRO A 33 8.04 -17.10 -8.23
N THR A 34 8.48 -18.02 -9.10
CA THR A 34 9.86 -18.33 -9.50
C THR A 34 10.57 -17.23 -10.29
N ARG A 35 10.07 -15.99 -10.20
CA ARG A 35 10.69 -14.86 -10.87
C ARG A 35 11.72 -14.23 -9.93
N PRO A 36 12.97 -13.99 -10.37
CA PRO A 36 13.94 -13.30 -9.54
C PRO A 36 13.34 -11.97 -9.06
N PRO A 37 13.57 -11.60 -7.78
CA PRO A 37 13.11 -10.32 -7.27
C PRO A 37 13.64 -9.22 -8.17
N TRP A 38 12.79 -8.24 -8.47
CA TRP A 38 13.20 -7.12 -9.28
C TRP A 38 14.44 -6.45 -8.68
N PRO A 39 15.41 -6.02 -9.51
CA PRO A 39 16.56 -5.30 -9.01
C PRO A 39 16.08 -4.10 -8.20
N LYS A 40 16.80 -3.81 -7.10
CA LYS A 40 16.45 -2.69 -6.22
C LYS A 40 16.44 -1.41 -7.05
N PRO A 41 15.42 -0.54 -6.90
CA PRO A 41 15.41 0.73 -7.62
C PRO A 41 16.62 1.56 -7.21
N ASN A 42 17.39 2.04 -8.18
CA ASN A 42 18.55 2.91 -7.93
C ASN A 42 18.25 4.30 -8.50
N CYS A 43 17.42 5.04 -7.79
CA CYS A 43 17.07 6.41 -8.17
C CYS A 43 18.02 7.38 -7.46
N GLY A 44 18.49 8.41 -8.18
CA GLY A 44 19.53 9.33 -7.68
C GLY A 44 19.11 10.24 -6.53
N ASN A 45 17.84 10.19 -6.09
CA ASN A 45 17.32 11.03 -5.03
C ASN A 45 17.64 10.44 -3.64
N PRO A 46 18.46 11.14 -2.81
CA PRO A 46 18.78 10.67 -1.46
C PRO A 46 17.62 10.82 -0.47
N ALA A 47 16.63 11.69 -0.75
CA ALA A 47 15.50 11.92 0.15
C ALA A 47 14.52 10.73 0.21
N LEU A 48 14.48 9.90 -0.84
CA LEU A 48 13.74 8.65 -0.85
C LEU A 48 14.72 7.50 -0.64
N THR A 49 14.60 6.78 0.48
CA THR A 49 15.42 5.59 0.73
C THR A 49 14.82 4.37 0.01
N ASN A 50 15.65 3.35 -0.23
CA ASN A 50 15.16 2.09 -0.82
C ASN A 50 14.07 1.41 0.03
N GLY A 51 14.07 1.63 1.35
CA GLY A 51 12.99 1.16 2.22
C GLY A 51 11.65 1.81 1.89
N LEU A 52 11.63 3.12 1.62
CA LEU A 52 10.41 3.83 1.22
C LEU A 52 9.96 3.46 -0.20
N ARG A 53 10.92 3.26 -1.13
CA ARG A 53 10.63 2.77 -2.49
C ARG A 53 9.95 1.40 -2.46
N ASN A 54 10.48 0.49 -1.65
CA ASN A 54 9.89 -0.84 -1.45
C ASN A 54 8.50 -0.73 -0.79
N LEU A 55 8.33 0.15 0.20
CA LEU A 55 7.03 0.38 0.83
C LEU A 55 5.96 0.78 -0.19
N PHE A 56 6.26 1.70 -1.10
CA PHE A 56 5.36 2.02 -2.21
C PHE A 56 5.09 0.78 -3.08
N LEU A 57 6.14 0.17 -3.62
CA LEU A 57 6.02 -0.92 -4.60
C LEU A 57 5.27 -2.15 -4.05
N ASP A 58 5.65 -2.59 -2.86
CA ASP A 58 5.14 -3.81 -2.24
C ASP A 58 3.69 -3.62 -1.81
N THR A 59 3.34 -2.43 -1.30
CA THR A 59 1.95 -2.15 -0.91
C THR A 59 1.02 -2.11 -2.12
N HIS A 60 1.42 -1.45 -3.21
CA HIS A 60 0.62 -1.45 -4.46
C HIS A 60 0.47 -2.89 -4.98
N ASN A 61 1.56 -3.64 -5.06
CA ASN A 61 1.52 -5.02 -5.55
C ASN A 61 0.69 -5.95 -4.66
N ARG A 62 0.71 -5.74 -3.34
CA ARG A 62 -0.14 -6.46 -2.39
C ARG A 62 -1.62 -6.17 -2.67
N PHE A 63 -1.99 -4.91 -2.80
CA PHE A 63 -3.37 -4.49 -3.09
C PHE A 63 -3.87 -5.04 -4.43
N ARG A 64 -3.07 -4.92 -5.49
CA ARG A 64 -3.35 -5.54 -6.79
C ARG A 64 -3.51 -7.05 -6.69
N GLY A 65 -2.65 -7.72 -5.92
CA GLY A 65 -2.74 -9.16 -5.65
C GLY A 65 -3.98 -9.57 -4.86
N ASN A 66 -4.53 -8.71 -4.01
CA ASN A 66 -5.80 -8.97 -3.32
C ASN A 66 -6.99 -8.90 -4.28
N VAL A 67 -7.07 -7.86 -5.11
CA VAL A 67 -8.11 -7.75 -6.15
C VAL A 67 -8.01 -8.90 -7.14
N ALA A 68 -6.80 -9.24 -7.58
CA ALA A 68 -6.59 -10.35 -8.50
C ALA A 68 -7.15 -11.68 -7.99
N ARG A 69 -7.10 -11.91 -6.67
CA ARG A 69 -7.67 -13.10 -6.02
C ARG A 69 -9.18 -13.03 -5.82
N GLY A 70 -9.78 -11.84 -5.82
CA GLY A 70 -11.24 -11.65 -5.72
C GLY A 70 -11.87 -12.10 -4.40
N GLN A 71 -11.13 -12.04 -3.28
CA GLN A 71 -11.58 -12.65 -2.01
C GLN A 71 -11.88 -11.63 -0.90
N THR A 72 -11.15 -10.50 -0.84
CA THR A 72 -11.13 -9.64 0.36
C THR A 72 -11.56 -8.20 0.13
N GLU A 73 -11.56 -7.75 -1.13
CA GLU A 73 -11.69 -6.33 -1.44
C GLU A 73 -13.16 -5.96 -1.64
N VAL A 74 -13.75 -5.30 -0.64
CA VAL A 74 -15.14 -4.85 -0.67
C VAL A 74 -15.29 -3.68 -1.65
N SER A 75 -16.31 -3.76 -2.49
CA SER A 75 -16.79 -2.70 -3.37
C SER A 75 -18.16 -2.22 -2.88
N ALA A 76 -18.25 -0.95 -2.47
CA ALA A 76 -19.46 -0.40 -1.86
C ALA A 76 -20.69 -0.60 -2.75
N GLY A 77 -21.71 -1.31 -2.23
CA GLY A 77 -22.95 -1.60 -2.96
C GLY A 77 -22.86 -2.68 -4.04
N TRP A 78 -21.69 -3.28 -4.25
CA TRP A 78 -21.46 -4.30 -5.29
C TRP A 78 -20.87 -5.62 -4.75
N GLY A 79 -20.65 -5.73 -3.45
CA GLY A 79 -20.11 -6.93 -2.81
C GLY A 79 -18.59 -6.98 -2.84
N ILE A 80 -18.00 -8.15 -3.11
CA ILE A 80 -16.56 -8.30 -3.25
C ILE A 80 -16.17 -8.05 -4.71
N ALA A 81 -15.07 -7.33 -4.92
CA ALA A 81 -14.46 -7.12 -6.23
C ALA A 81 -14.18 -8.47 -6.91
N PRO A 82 -14.58 -8.66 -8.17
CA PRO A 82 -14.33 -9.92 -8.87
C PRO A 82 -12.83 -10.15 -9.06
N PRO A 83 -12.40 -11.42 -9.15
CA PRO A 83 -11.01 -11.75 -9.46
C PRO A 83 -10.63 -11.23 -10.86
N ALA A 84 -9.39 -10.79 -11.01
CA ALA A 84 -8.88 -10.31 -12.28
C ALA A 84 -8.21 -11.45 -13.06
N THR A 85 -8.62 -11.66 -14.31
CA THR A 85 -7.98 -12.64 -15.22
C THR A 85 -6.51 -12.29 -15.47
N ILE A 86 -6.21 -10.99 -15.59
CA ILE A 86 -4.86 -10.49 -15.83
C ILE A 86 -4.64 -9.27 -14.93
N MET A 87 -3.67 -9.36 -14.02
CA MET A 87 -3.23 -8.26 -13.16
C MET A 87 -1.71 -8.21 -13.16
N TYR A 88 -1.12 -7.23 -13.84
CA TYR A 88 0.33 -7.12 -13.93
C TYR A 88 0.95 -6.66 -12.61
N ARG A 89 2.12 -7.20 -12.29
CA ARG A 89 2.93 -6.72 -11.16
C ARG A 89 3.60 -5.41 -11.55
N MET A 90 3.41 -4.37 -10.74
CA MET A 90 4.09 -3.08 -10.92
C MET A 90 5.59 -3.25 -10.72
N LYS A 91 6.36 -2.48 -11.50
CA LYS A 91 7.81 -2.30 -11.37
C LYS A 91 8.06 -0.84 -11.01
N TYR A 92 9.01 -0.59 -10.13
CA TYR A 92 9.40 0.76 -9.76
C TYR A 92 10.12 1.45 -10.93
N ASP A 93 9.78 2.71 -11.19
CA ASP A 93 10.39 3.54 -12.23
C ASP A 93 10.93 4.84 -11.61
N CYS A 94 12.22 5.10 -11.80
CA CYS A 94 12.88 6.29 -11.26
C CYS A 94 12.46 7.59 -11.96
N ASN A 95 11.97 7.53 -13.21
CA ASN A 95 11.43 8.71 -13.88
C ASN A 95 10.13 9.15 -13.22
N ALA A 96 9.23 8.19 -12.92
CA ALA A 96 8.01 8.45 -12.16
C ALA A 96 8.31 9.03 -10.77
N GLU A 97 9.33 8.51 -10.07
CA GLU A 97 9.79 9.07 -8.79
C GLU A 97 10.24 10.53 -8.95
N SER A 98 11.03 10.84 -9.98
CA SER A 98 11.53 12.20 -10.22
C SER A 98 10.38 13.19 -10.41
N TYR A 99 9.38 12.86 -11.23
CA TYR A 99 8.20 13.71 -11.44
C TYR A 99 7.39 13.90 -10.15
N ALA A 100 7.10 12.80 -9.44
CA ALA A 100 6.36 12.85 -8.18
C ALA A 100 7.10 13.67 -7.11
N HIS A 101 8.43 13.54 -7.04
CA HIS A 101 9.24 14.28 -6.10
C HIS A 101 9.30 15.78 -6.42
N GLN A 102 9.48 16.14 -7.69
CA GLN A 102 9.42 17.54 -8.14
C GLN A 102 8.07 18.17 -7.81
N HIS A 103 6.98 17.44 -8.05
CA HIS A 103 5.66 17.94 -7.69
C HIS A 103 5.49 18.10 -6.18
N ALA A 104 5.83 17.08 -5.39
CA ALA A 104 5.76 17.15 -3.93
C ALA A 104 6.61 18.31 -3.36
N GLY A 105 7.81 18.55 -3.93
CA GLY A 105 8.70 19.63 -3.54
C GLY A 105 8.18 21.03 -3.89
N SER A 106 7.29 21.15 -4.87
CA SER A 106 6.63 22.42 -5.20
C SER A 106 5.52 22.83 -4.21
N CYS A 107 5.12 21.92 -3.31
CA CYS A 107 4.01 22.10 -2.37
C CYS A 107 2.66 22.45 -3.03
N ASN A 108 2.51 22.20 -4.33
CA ASN A 108 1.25 22.36 -5.04
C ASN A 108 0.29 21.22 -4.68
N ARG A 109 -0.94 21.57 -4.28
CA ARG A 109 -1.99 20.60 -3.91
C ARG A 109 -2.81 20.15 -5.12
N ASN A 110 -2.69 20.85 -6.24
CA ASN A 110 -3.45 20.59 -7.46
C ASN A 110 -2.72 19.57 -8.33
N ARG A 111 -3.47 18.75 -9.05
CA ARG A 111 -2.91 17.79 -10.02
C ARG A 111 -2.13 18.51 -11.10
N LEU A 112 -0.97 17.98 -11.46
CA LEU A 112 -0.22 18.50 -12.60
C LEU A 112 -0.93 18.18 -13.93
N PRO A 113 -0.79 19.04 -14.95
CA PRO A 113 -1.30 18.73 -16.27
C PRO A 113 -0.55 17.51 -16.85
N PRO A 114 -1.19 16.69 -17.71
CA PRO A 114 -0.54 15.53 -18.33
C PRO A 114 0.74 15.86 -19.11
N SER A 115 0.87 17.10 -19.61
CA SER A 115 2.08 17.58 -20.28
C SER A 115 3.30 17.67 -19.37
N ALA A 116 3.12 17.84 -18.06
CA ALA A 116 4.21 17.89 -17.09
C ALA A 116 4.75 16.50 -16.73
N MET A 117 3.98 15.44 -17.00
CA MET A 117 4.34 14.05 -16.70
C MET A 117 3.95 13.12 -17.87
N PRO A 118 4.60 13.25 -19.04
CA PRO A 118 4.21 12.50 -20.22
C PRO A 118 4.24 10.98 -19.98
N GLY A 119 3.09 10.32 -20.17
CA GLY A 119 2.95 8.88 -20.00
C GLY A 119 2.74 8.41 -18.55
N TYR A 120 2.69 9.32 -17.56
CA TYR A 120 2.46 8.97 -16.16
C TYR A 120 1.16 9.58 -15.63
N LYS A 121 0.56 8.89 -14.66
CA LYS A 121 -0.62 9.36 -13.92
C LYS A 121 -0.26 9.57 -12.46
N GLU A 122 -0.99 10.49 -11.83
CA GLU A 122 -0.68 10.95 -10.49
C GLU A 122 -1.81 10.70 -9.49
N ASN A 123 -1.43 10.36 -8.26
CA ASN A 123 -2.25 10.43 -7.06
C ASN A 123 -1.59 11.39 -6.06
N ILE A 124 -2.39 12.26 -5.45
CA ILE A 124 -1.93 13.23 -4.44
C ILE A 124 -2.61 12.89 -3.12
N HIS A 125 -1.85 12.97 -2.04
CA HIS A 125 -2.37 12.94 -0.69
C HIS A 125 -1.66 14.00 0.15
N VAL A 126 -2.43 14.83 0.85
CA VAL A 126 -1.90 15.89 1.69
C VAL A 126 -2.35 15.65 3.11
N LEU A 127 -1.39 15.53 4.02
CA LEU A 127 -1.63 15.47 5.45
C LEU A 127 -1.61 16.88 6.02
N ASN A 128 -2.64 17.25 6.77
CA ASN A 128 -2.69 18.50 7.52
C ASN A 128 -1.96 18.37 8.88
N THR A 129 -0.84 17.64 8.90
CA THR A 129 0.02 17.47 10.08
C THR A 129 1.45 17.17 9.64
N VAL A 130 2.41 17.70 10.41
CA VAL A 130 3.84 17.41 10.26
C VAL A 130 4.34 16.35 11.25
N GLN A 131 3.48 15.92 12.17
CA GLN A 131 3.82 14.93 13.20
C GLN A 131 3.68 13.50 12.66
N THR A 132 4.38 13.19 11.58
CA THR A 132 4.42 11.84 10.99
C THR A 132 5.79 11.54 10.40
N THR A 133 6.17 10.27 10.40
CA THR A 133 7.32 9.81 9.62
C THR A 133 6.95 9.76 8.14
N PRO A 134 7.94 9.82 7.22
CA PRO A 134 7.70 9.62 5.80
C PRO A 134 7.02 8.27 5.51
N ALA A 135 7.43 7.20 6.21
CA ALA A 135 6.81 5.89 6.08
C ALA A 135 5.33 5.89 6.51
N GLY A 136 5.01 6.53 7.64
CA GLY A 136 3.63 6.67 8.10
C GLY A 136 2.78 7.51 7.15
N ALA A 137 3.34 8.57 6.57
CA ALA A 137 2.65 9.39 5.58
C ALA A 137 2.33 8.59 4.31
N ILE A 138 3.28 7.79 3.83
CA ILE A 138 3.10 6.89 2.68
C ILE A 138 2.01 5.85 2.96
N GLN A 139 2.06 5.19 4.12
CA GLN A 139 1.05 4.20 4.50
C GLN A 139 -0.34 4.82 4.56
N ASN A 140 -0.46 6.03 5.13
CA ASN A 140 -1.74 6.74 5.20
C ASN A 140 -2.28 7.10 3.81
N ALA A 141 -1.42 7.60 2.91
CA ALA A 141 -1.78 7.93 1.53
C ALA A 141 -2.29 6.68 0.79
N LEU A 142 -1.53 5.58 0.84
CA LEU A 142 -1.86 4.33 0.18
C LEU A 142 -3.17 3.72 0.70
N ALA A 143 -3.36 3.72 2.02
CA ALA A 143 -4.60 3.25 2.63
C ALA A 143 -5.80 4.14 2.23
N THR A 144 -5.60 5.47 2.18
CA THR A 144 -6.64 6.42 1.77
C THR A 144 -7.08 6.15 0.34
N TRP A 145 -6.14 6.10 -0.61
CA TRP A 145 -6.43 5.82 -2.01
C TRP A 145 -7.10 4.45 -2.18
N TRP A 146 -6.60 3.43 -1.49
CA TRP A 146 -7.18 2.09 -1.56
C TRP A 146 -8.61 2.03 -1.02
N SER A 147 -8.90 2.77 0.05
CA SER A 147 -10.22 2.77 0.71
C SER A 147 -11.36 3.30 -0.18
N GLU A 148 -11.05 4.00 -1.28
CA GLU A 148 -12.07 4.52 -2.20
C GLU A 148 -12.96 3.41 -2.75
N LEU A 149 -12.41 2.22 -3.03
CA LEU A 149 -13.20 1.08 -3.50
C LEU A 149 -14.25 0.66 -2.47
N ALA A 150 -13.84 0.49 -1.22
CA ALA A 150 -14.75 0.08 -0.14
C ALA A 150 -15.77 1.17 0.24
N ARG A 151 -15.42 2.44 0.02
CA ARG A 151 -16.28 3.59 0.40
C ARG A 151 -17.26 4.01 -0.68
N PHE A 152 -16.83 3.95 -1.95
CA PHE A 152 -17.60 4.47 -3.08
C PHE A 152 -18.01 3.39 -4.06
N GLY A 153 -17.27 2.29 -4.13
CA GLY A 153 -17.62 1.15 -4.96
C GLY A 153 -17.34 1.35 -6.44
N MET A 154 -17.02 0.23 -7.08
CA MET A 154 -16.93 0.04 -8.50
C MET A 154 -17.95 -1.01 -8.94
N ARG A 155 -18.48 -0.83 -10.15
CA ARG A 155 -19.37 -1.81 -10.79
C ARG A 155 -18.71 -3.17 -10.84
N SER A 156 -19.51 -4.24 -10.79
CA SER A 156 -19.03 -5.62 -10.80
C SER A 156 -18.27 -6.01 -12.08
N ASN A 157 -18.38 -5.25 -13.17
CA ASN A 157 -17.57 -5.46 -14.37
C ASN A 157 -16.20 -4.77 -14.32
N MET A 158 -15.88 -4.03 -13.24
CA MET A 158 -14.62 -3.32 -13.00
C MET A 158 -14.19 -2.37 -14.13
N MET A 159 -15.13 -1.96 -14.98
CA MET A 159 -14.87 -1.06 -16.10
C MET A 159 -14.89 0.40 -15.64
N PHE A 160 -13.83 1.14 -15.97
CA PHE A 160 -13.72 2.55 -15.64
C PHE A 160 -14.40 3.40 -16.72
N TYR A 161 -15.68 3.73 -16.53
CA TYR A 161 -16.43 4.61 -17.43
C TYR A 161 -16.14 6.10 -17.13
N PRO A 162 -16.32 7.02 -18.09
CA PRO A 162 -16.22 8.46 -17.84
C PRO A 162 -17.12 8.94 -16.70
N SER A 163 -18.27 8.28 -16.49
CA SER A 163 -19.16 8.55 -15.35
C SER A 163 -18.48 8.37 -14.01
N GLU A 164 -17.51 7.45 -13.88
CA GLU A 164 -16.78 7.18 -12.63
C GLU A 164 -15.85 8.33 -12.25
N ALA A 165 -15.24 8.99 -13.24
CA ALA A 165 -14.42 10.19 -13.03
C ALA A 165 -15.27 11.39 -12.59
N ASN A 166 -16.52 11.46 -13.03
CA ASN A 166 -17.43 12.57 -12.77
C ASN A 166 -18.19 12.48 -11.44
N ARG A 167 -17.84 11.52 -10.56
CA ARG A 167 -18.49 11.31 -9.25
C ARG A 167 -18.07 12.30 -8.15
N GLY A 168 -17.23 13.28 -8.49
CA GLY A 168 -16.73 14.30 -7.56
C GLY A 168 -16.03 13.66 -6.35
N ALA A 169 -16.50 14.01 -5.15
CA ALA A 169 -15.96 13.52 -3.88
C ALA A 169 -16.11 12.00 -3.66
N ARG A 170 -16.95 11.33 -4.46
CA ARG A 170 -17.16 9.86 -4.42
C ARG A 170 -16.47 9.15 -5.58
N SER A 171 -15.52 9.81 -6.23
CA SER A 171 -14.73 9.19 -7.30
C SER A 171 -13.74 8.19 -6.72
N VAL A 172 -13.43 7.17 -7.52
CA VAL A 172 -12.45 6.11 -7.21
C VAL A 172 -11.18 6.29 -8.04
N MET A 173 -10.85 7.53 -8.36
CA MET A 173 -9.77 7.91 -9.28
C MET A 173 -8.40 7.51 -8.75
N ASN A 174 -8.20 7.54 -7.43
CA ASN A 174 -6.90 7.19 -6.87
C ASN A 174 -6.78 5.67 -6.76
N TRP A 175 -7.85 4.98 -6.35
CA TRP A 175 -7.90 3.51 -6.37
C TRP A 175 -7.66 2.96 -7.78
N SER A 176 -8.33 3.50 -8.81
CA SER A 176 -8.20 2.97 -10.17
C SER A 176 -6.75 3.02 -10.66
N LYS A 177 -6.03 4.10 -10.39
CA LYS A 177 -4.60 4.25 -10.74
C LYS A 177 -3.66 3.33 -9.96
N VAL A 178 -4.05 2.86 -8.77
CA VAL A 178 -3.32 1.80 -8.05
C VAL A 178 -3.46 0.46 -8.77
N THR A 179 -4.58 0.25 -9.48
CA THR A 179 -4.91 -0.98 -10.20
C THR A 179 -4.62 -0.96 -11.71
N GLU A 180 -4.23 0.19 -12.27
CA GLU A 180 -3.82 0.33 -13.68
C GLU A 180 -2.43 -0.27 -13.98
#